data_AF-A0A7J3TXG0-F1
#
_entry.id   AF-A0A7J3TXG0-F1
#
_cell.length_a   1.000
_cell.length_b   1.000
_cell.length_c   1.000
_cell.angle_alpha   90.00
_cell.angle_beta   90.00
_cell.angle_gamma   90.00
#
_symmetry.space_group_name_H-M   'P 1'
#
loop_
_entity.id
_entity.type
_entity.pdbx_description
1 polymer ?
#
loop_
_entity_poly.entity_id
_entity_poly.type
_entity_poly.pdbx_seq_one_letter_code
_entity_poly.pdbx_strand_id
1 'polypeptide(L)'
;MEALDAYEVLSSAKPEELKHPCESLDYANHVVKTTMMGYPQLAADSLLNPDLIGRLADIVGSIVRQLNLIFMEAKWVGRKREDVIVQRGRAYDVLLEIAINLFGLEREWVGFTERDVEDSLKIIRNTLSAWESTEREERGSAEIAKAVVRLKIEDMKKVMRGDPKGVKSMVAVMGENVEKKLDERNIMLSFLDALKEEIQGNIYYVMSKKGMCRFGNDYALGLRWLRRLGYVQVSTNPVLAAIAY
;
A
#
# COMPACT_ATOMS: atom_id res chain seq x y z
N MET A 1 4.03 -24.27 -21.93
CA MET A 1 3.01 -23.30 -21.50
C MET A 1 3.76 -22.21 -20.77
N GLU A 2 3.94 -21.04 -21.38
CA GLU A 2 4.69 -19.94 -20.77
C GLU A 2 4.08 -19.57 -19.42
N ALA A 3 4.93 -19.35 -18.42
CA ALA A 3 4.47 -18.91 -17.12
C ALA A 3 3.95 -17.47 -17.25
N LEU A 4 2.64 -17.28 -17.05
CA LEU A 4 2.03 -15.96 -16.98
C LEU A 4 2.75 -15.12 -15.90
N ASP A 5 3.34 -13.98 -16.26
CA ASP A 5 4.04 -13.08 -15.33
C ASP A 5 3.01 -12.30 -14.49
N ALA A 6 3.02 -12.54 -13.18
CA ALA A 6 2.13 -11.86 -12.24
C ALA A 6 2.30 -10.33 -12.29
N TYR A 7 3.50 -9.82 -12.55
CA TYR A 7 3.76 -8.39 -12.67
C TYR A 7 3.05 -7.79 -13.89
N GLU A 8 3.14 -8.43 -15.05
CA GLU A 8 2.46 -7.95 -16.27
C GLU A 8 0.94 -7.97 -16.11
N VAL A 9 0.39 -9.05 -15.54
CA VAL A 9 -1.05 -9.17 -15.27
C VAL A 9 -1.54 -8.07 -14.32
N LEU A 10 -0.84 -7.86 -13.20
CA LEU A 10 -1.25 -6.85 -12.21
C LEU A 10 -1.07 -5.42 -12.73
N SER A 11 0.01 -5.15 -13.47
CA SER A 11 0.27 -3.82 -14.04
C SER A 11 -0.74 -3.40 -15.13
N SER A 12 -1.33 -4.38 -15.81
CA SER A 12 -2.32 -4.16 -16.89
C SER A 12 -3.78 -4.31 -16.43
N ALA A 13 -4.01 -4.81 -15.21
CA ALA A 13 -5.33 -5.02 -14.66
C ALA A 13 -6.09 -3.70 -14.52
N LYS A 14 -7.17 -3.56 -15.30
CA LYS A 14 -8.00 -2.35 -15.27
C LYS A 14 -8.95 -2.37 -14.07
N PRO A 15 -9.15 -1.24 -13.38
CA PRO A 15 -10.21 -1.12 -12.41
C PRO A 15 -11.58 -1.13 -13.11
N GLU A 16 -12.59 -1.59 -12.39
CA GLU A 16 -14.01 -1.50 -12.78
C GLU A 16 -14.55 -0.10 -12.48
N GLU A 17 -15.64 0.29 -13.11
CA GLU A 17 -16.26 1.59 -12.83
C GLU A 17 -16.82 1.64 -11.40
N LEU A 18 -16.47 2.69 -10.64
CA LEU A 18 -17.01 2.92 -9.31
C LEU A 18 -18.53 3.12 -9.35
N LYS A 19 -19.24 2.32 -8.57
CA LYS A 19 -20.70 2.39 -8.48
C LYS A 19 -21.12 3.52 -7.54
N HIS A 20 -22.12 4.30 -7.95
CA HIS A 20 -22.72 5.36 -7.14
C HIS A 20 -24.25 5.20 -7.05
N PRO A 21 -24.87 5.30 -5.85
CA PRO A 21 -24.23 5.51 -4.54
C PRO A 21 -23.48 4.26 -4.06
N CYS A 22 -22.72 4.40 -2.98
CA CYS A 22 -22.01 3.27 -2.40
C CYS A 22 -22.99 2.15 -1.99
N GLU A 23 -22.67 0.90 -2.34
CA GLU A 23 -23.52 -0.26 -2.07
C GLU A 23 -23.52 -0.73 -0.61
N SER A 24 -22.58 -0.27 0.22
CA SER A 24 -22.43 -0.72 1.61
C SER A 24 -22.06 0.43 2.53
N LEU A 25 -22.78 0.54 3.65
CA LEU A 25 -22.43 1.42 4.77
C LEU A 25 -21.57 0.70 5.82
N ASP A 26 -21.39 -0.62 5.71
CA ASP A 26 -20.42 -1.36 6.51
C ASP A 26 -19.00 -1.10 5.99
N TYR A 27 -18.12 -0.60 6.87
CA TYR A 27 -16.75 -0.20 6.53
C TYR A 27 -15.93 -1.36 5.97
N ALA A 28 -16.03 -2.56 6.56
CA ALA A 28 -15.24 -3.70 6.12
C ALA A 28 -15.65 -4.14 4.71
N ASN A 29 -16.95 -4.30 4.48
CA ASN A 29 -17.50 -4.63 3.16
C ASN A 29 -17.19 -3.54 2.13
N HIS A 30 -17.28 -2.25 2.50
CA HIS A 30 -16.90 -1.14 1.62
C HIS A 30 -15.46 -1.24 1.14
N VAL A 31 -14.50 -1.47 2.06
CA VAL A 31 -13.07 -1.61 1.75
C VAL A 31 -12.84 -2.81 0.83
N VAL A 32 -13.45 -3.96 1.14
CA VAL A 32 -13.27 -5.19 0.37
C VAL A 32 -13.83 -5.03 -1.05
N LYS A 33 -15.05 -4.50 -1.21
CA LYS A 33 -15.64 -4.26 -2.53
C LYS A 33 -14.82 -3.26 -3.35
N THR A 34 -14.46 -2.11 -2.77
CA THR A 34 -13.67 -1.09 -3.46
C THR A 34 -12.31 -1.61 -3.90
N THR A 35 -11.69 -2.46 -3.07
CA THR A 35 -10.45 -3.16 -3.40
C THR A 35 -10.65 -4.14 -4.56
N MET A 36 -11.70 -4.96 -4.51
CA MET A 36 -12.01 -5.92 -5.58
C MET A 36 -12.39 -5.25 -6.89
N MET A 37 -12.87 -4.01 -6.88
CA MET A 37 -13.07 -3.18 -8.08
C MET A 37 -11.77 -2.59 -8.65
N GLY A 38 -10.63 -2.80 -7.98
CA GLY A 38 -9.32 -2.33 -8.44
C GLY A 38 -8.85 -1.01 -7.83
N TYR A 39 -9.41 -0.60 -6.68
CA TYR A 39 -9.02 0.63 -5.99
C TYR A 39 -8.49 0.38 -4.56
N PRO A 40 -7.45 -0.44 -4.36
CA PRO A 40 -6.91 -0.74 -3.03
C PRO A 40 -6.44 0.51 -2.27
N GLN A 41 -5.88 1.49 -2.98
CA GLN A 41 -5.44 2.77 -2.39
C GLN A 41 -6.61 3.56 -1.82
N LEU A 42 -7.70 3.69 -2.58
CA LEU A 42 -8.91 4.40 -2.16
C LEU A 42 -9.59 3.67 -1.01
N ALA A 43 -9.65 2.34 -1.09
CA ALA A 43 -10.19 1.49 -0.04
C ALA A 43 -9.42 1.68 1.28
N ALA A 44 -8.10 1.64 1.25
CA ALA A 44 -7.27 1.88 2.43
C ALA A 44 -7.42 3.31 2.97
N ASP A 45 -7.49 4.32 2.10
CA ASP A 45 -7.67 5.72 2.50
C ASP A 45 -9.04 5.95 3.17
N SER A 46 -10.08 5.18 2.82
CA SER A 46 -11.39 5.26 3.49
C SER A 46 -11.35 4.92 4.98
N LEU A 47 -10.30 4.21 5.44
CA LEU A 47 -10.08 3.92 6.85
C LEU A 47 -9.44 5.08 7.62
N LEU A 48 -8.95 6.12 6.95
CA LEU A 48 -8.44 7.33 7.61
C LEU A 48 -9.62 8.25 8.03
N ASN A 49 -10.50 7.71 8.88
CA ASN A 49 -11.71 8.37 9.34
C ASN A 49 -11.75 8.43 10.89
N PRO A 50 -11.91 9.64 11.49
CA PRO A 50 -12.02 9.80 12.95
C PRO A 50 -13.14 8.96 13.61
N ASP A 51 -14.20 8.61 12.88
CA ASP A 51 -15.28 7.74 13.38
C ASP A 51 -14.79 6.32 13.74
N LEU A 52 -13.59 5.94 13.29
CA LEU A 52 -13.01 4.61 13.52
C LEU A 52 -12.08 4.56 14.75
N ILE A 53 -11.87 5.68 15.46
CA ILE A 53 -11.05 5.71 16.68
C ILE A 53 -11.60 4.70 17.70
N GLY A 54 -10.73 3.86 18.26
CA GLY A 54 -11.10 2.79 19.19
C GLY A 54 -11.79 1.57 18.56
N ARG A 55 -11.97 1.54 17.23
CA ARG A 55 -12.60 0.43 16.49
C ARG A 55 -11.77 -0.06 15.29
N LEU A 56 -10.65 0.59 14.99
CA LEU A 56 -9.83 0.30 13.82
C LEU A 56 -9.41 -1.17 13.77
N ALA A 57 -8.93 -1.73 14.89
CA ALA A 57 -8.49 -3.13 14.95
C ALA A 57 -9.61 -4.12 14.61
N ASP A 58 -10.84 -3.88 15.11
CA ASP A 58 -12.01 -4.72 14.82
C ASP A 58 -12.43 -4.67 13.34
N ILE A 59 -12.37 -3.47 12.75
CA ILE A 59 -12.65 -3.26 11.33
C ILE A 59 -11.59 -3.95 10.47
N VAL A 60 -10.31 -3.78 10.78
CA VAL A 60 -9.20 -4.46 10.09
C VAL A 60 -9.33 -5.98 10.20
N GLY A 61 -9.68 -6.51 11.38
CA GLY A 61 -9.95 -7.94 11.56
C GLY A 61 -11.12 -8.44 10.70
N SER A 62 -12.16 -7.63 10.54
CA SER A 62 -13.31 -7.97 9.68
C SER A 62 -12.99 -7.89 8.19
N ILE A 63 -12.16 -6.93 7.76
CA ILE A 63 -11.62 -6.85 6.41
C ILE A 63 -10.79 -8.10 6.10
N VAL A 64 -9.83 -8.44 6.97
CA VAL A 64 -8.98 -9.62 6.82
C VAL A 64 -9.82 -10.90 6.73
N ARG A 65 -10.88 -11.03 7.54
CA ARG A 65 -11.77 -12.21 7.48
C ARG A 65 -12.42 -12.36 6.11
N GLN A 66 -12.94 -11.27 5.54
CA GLN A 66 -13.57 -11.29 4.21
C GLN A 66 -12.54 -11.51 3.10
N LEU A 67 -11.38 -10.84 3.17
CA LEU A 67 -10.30 -11.05 2.20
C LEU A 67 -9.74 -12.47 2.25
N ASN A 68 -9.66 -13.10 3.43
CA ASN A 68 -9.26 -14.49 3.56
C ASN A 68 -10.17 -15.43 2.79
N LEU A 69 -11.50 -15.23 2.83
CA LEU A 69 -12.43 -16.03 2.04
C LEU A 69 -12.16 -15.86 0.54
N ILE A 70 -12.02 -14.62 0.07
CA ILE A 70 -11.72 -14.32 -1.33
C ILE A 70 -10.38 -14.94 -1.76
N PHE A 71 -9.35 -14.79 -0.93
CA PHE A 71 -7.99 -15.27 -1.21
C PHE A 71 -7.94 -16.80 -1.33
N MET A 72 -8.65 -17.49 -0.44
CA MET A 72 -8.70 -18.96 -0.39
C MET A 72 -9.65 -19.55 -1.44
N GLU A 73 -10.71 -18.83 -1.83
CA GLU A 73 -11.60 -19.20 -2.93
C GLU A 73 -10.96 -18.99 -4.31
N ALA A 74 -10.04 -18.03 -4.43
CA ALA A 74 -9.21 -17.82 -5.61
C ALA A 74 -8.19 -18.97 -5.76
N LYS A 75 -8.68 -20.17 -6.03
CA LYS A 75 -7.87 -21.35 -6.34
C LYS A 75 -7.54 -21.40 -7.82
N TRP A 76 -6.38 -21.94 -8.13
CA TRP A 76 -5.92 -22.18 -9.51
C TRP A 76 -6.79 -23.19 -10.27
N VAL A 77 -7.48 -24.08 -9.55
CA VAL A 77 -8.33 -25.12 -10.14
C VAL A 77 -9.69 -24.52 -10.50
N GLY A 78 -10.05 -24.57 -11.78
CA GLY A 78 -11.37 -24.15 -12.28
C GLY A 78 -11.55 -22.65 -12.48
N ARG A 79 -10.51 -21.83 -12.32
CA ARG A 79 -10.51 -20.39 -12.63
C ARG A 79 -9.43 -20.03 -13.65
N LYS A 80 -9.61 -18.90 -14.33
CA LYS A 80 -8.55 -18.33 -15.15
C LYS A 80 -7.40 -17.89 -14.25
N ARG A 81 -6.17 -18.21 -14.66
CA ARG A 81 -4.93 -17.85 -13.97
C ARG A 81 -4.84 -16.34 -13.69
N GLU A 82 -5.28 -15.52 -14.64
CA GLU A 82 -5.35 -14.06 -14.53
C GLU A 82 -6.23 -13.61 -13.37
N ASP A 83 -7.45 -14.15 -13.25
CA ASP A 83 -8.40 -13.76 -12.20
C ASP A 83 -7.85 -14.04 -10.80
N VAL A 84 -7.16 -15.19 -10.64
CA VAL A 84 -6.51 -15.56 -9.37
C VAL A 84 -5.40 -14.57 -9.01
N ILE A 85 -4.54 -14.24 -9.98
CA ILE A 85 -3.46 -13.26 -9.81
C ILE A 85 -4.03 -11.91 -9.40
N VAL A 86 -5.04 -11.41 -10.12
CA VAL A 86 -5.66 -10.10 -9.86
C VAL A 86 -6.33 -10.05 -8.48
N GLN A 87 -7.11 -11.06 -8.10
CA GLN A 87 -7.80 -11.08 -6.81
C GLN A 87 -6.82 -11.15 -5.63
N ARG A 88 -5.85 -12.07 -5.68
CA ARG A 88 -4.83 -12.18 -4.63
C ARG A 88 -3.93 -10.94 -4.59
N GLY A 89 -3.55 -10.42 -5.75
CA GLY A 89 -2.75 -9.19 -5.85
C GLY A 89 -3.45 -7.98 -5.24
N ARG A 90 -4.74 -7.78 -5.53
CA ARG A 90 -5.57 -6.72 -4.92
C ARG A 90 -5.70 -6.89 -3.40
N ALA A 91 -5.85 -8.14 -2.93
CA ALA A 91 -5.93 -8.44 -1.49
C ALA A 91 -4.61 -8.12 -0.75
N TYR A 92 -3.46 -8.52 -1.32
CA TYR A 92 -2.16 -8.10 -0.79
C TYR A 92 -2.02 -6.58 -0.79
N ASP A 93 -2.36 -5.93 -1.90
CA ASP A 93 -2.20 -4.50 -2.10
C ASP A 93 -2.95 -3.69 -1.03
N VAL A 94 -4.24 -3.99 -0.79
CA VAL A 94 -4.99 -3.23 0.22
C VAL A 94 -4.41 -3.38 1.62
N LEU A 95 -3.95 -4.57 2.01
CA LEU A 95 -3.35 -4.76 3.34
C LEU A 95 -2.02 -4.01 3.47
N LEU A 96 -1.21 -3.96 2.41
CA LEU A 96 -0.02 -3.12 2.38
C LEU A 96 -0.40 -1.65 2.49
N GLU A 97 -1.35 -1.16 1.69
CA GLU A 97 -1.77 0.25 1.73
C GLU A 97 -2.30 0.68 3.11
N ILE A 98 -3.08 -0.19 3.79
CA ILE A 98 -3.52 0.06 5.16
C ILE A 98 -2.31 0.17 6.09
N ALA A 99 -1.37 -0.79 6.04
CA ALA A 99 -0.18 -0.75 6.89
C ALA A 99 0.67 0.51 6.64
N ILE A 100 0.82 0.93 5.39
CA ILE A 100 1.62 2.11 5.05
C ILE A 100 0.94 3.40 5.55
N ASN A 101 -0.38 3.52 5.43
CA ASN A 101 -1.13 4.63 6.02
C ASN A 101 -0.95 4.69 7.55
N LEU A 102 -0.81 3.53 8.20
CA LEU A 102 -0.51 3.41 9.63
C LEU A 102 0.97 3.61 9.99
N PHE A 103 1.89 3.65 9.03
CA PHE A 103 3.27 4.08 9.27
C PHE A 103 3.42 5.60 9.15
N GLY A 104 2.66 6.20 8.25
CA GLY A 104 2.66 7.63 7.96
C GLY A 104 2.04 8.50 9.06
N LEU A 105 2.13 9.82 8.87
CA LEU A 105 1.54 10.81 9.78
C LEU A 105 0.00 10.86 9.71
N GLU A 106 -0.58 10.25 8.70
CA GLU A 106 -2.03 10.23 8.49
C GLU A 106 -2.77 9.62 9.68
N ARG A 107 -2.21 8.59 10.33
CA ARG A 107 -2.80 8.02 11.55
C ARG A 107 -2.89 9.04 12.69
N GLU A 108 -1.91 9.92 12.81
CA GLU A 108 -1.84 10.92 13.88
C GLU A 108 -2.83 12.06 13.60
N TRP A 109 -2.98 12.45 12.33
CA TRP A 109 -3.98 13.43 11.92
C TRP A 109 -5.41 12.96 12.16
N VAL A 110 -5.68 11.67 11.95
CA VAL A 110 -6.98 11.06 12.26
C VAL A 110 -7.19 10.94 13.77
N GLY A 111 -6.12 10.67 14.53
CA GLY A 111 -6.16 10.51 15.99
C GLY A 111 -6.24 9.06 16.46
N PHE A 112 -5.74 8.10 15.67
CA PHE A 112 -5.66 6.71 16.10
C PHE A 112 -4.69 6.52 17.26
N THR A 113 -5.06 5.68 18.22
CA THR A 113 -4.21 5.35 19.36
C THR A 113 -3.07 4.42 18.94
N GLU A 114 -1.93 4.47 19.62
CA GLU A 114 -0.81 3.55 19.33
C GLU A 114 -1.24 2.08 19.52
N ARG A 115 -2.09 1.79 20.51
CA ARG A 115 -2.64 0.46 20.73
C ARG A 115 -3.48 -0.01 19.53
N ASP A 116 -4.41 0.80 19.04
CA ASP A 116 -5.23 0.45 17.88
C ASP A 116 -4.35 0.19 16.66
N VAL A 117 -3.33 1.02 16.44
CA VAL A 117 -2.40 0.87 15.32
C VAL A 117 -1.57 -0.40 15.44
N GLU A 118 -1.01 -0.69 16.62
CA GLU A 118 -0.23 -1.90 16.87
C GLU A 118 -1.06 -3.17 16.68
N ASP A 119 -2.28 -3.22 17.22
CA ASP A 119 -3.19 -4.35 17.08
C ASP A 119 -3.60 -4.56 15.61
N SER A 120 -3.91 -3.48 14.88
CA SER A 120 -4.18 -3.54 13.43
C SER A 120 -2.98 -4.03 12.62
N LEU A 121 -1.77 -3.51 12.89
CA LEU A 121 -0.55 -3.92 12.19
C LEU A 121 -0.23 -5.39 12.47
N LYS A 122 -0.46 -5.88 13.69
CA LYS A 122 -0.28 -7.29 14.03
C LYS A 122 -1.22 -8.20 13.22
N ILE A 123 -2.48 -7.83 13.09
CA ILE A 123 -3.46 -8.56 12.26
C ILE A 123 -2.98 -8.61 10.80
N ILE A 124 -2.56 -7.46 10.25
CA ILE A 124 -2.08 -7.36 8.87
C ILE A 124 -0.84 -8.21 8.63
N ARG A 125 0.19 -8.09 9.48
CA ARG A 125 1.45 -8.84 9.34
C ARG A 125 1.22 -10.35 9.37
N ASN A 126 0.41 -10.83 10.32
CA ASN A 126 0.09 -12.25 10.42
C ASN A 126 -0.62 -12.76 9.15
N THR A 127 -1.54 -11.96 8.62
CA THR A 127 -2.30 -12.31 7.41
C THR A 127 -1.40 -12.35 6.17
N LEU A 128 -0.58 -11.32 5.96
CA LEU A 128 0.35 -11.27 4.83
C LEU A 128 1.36 -12.41 4.85
N SER A 129 1.90 -12.75 6.03
CA SER A 129 2.81 -13.88 6.21
C SER A 129 2.14 -15.22 5.90
N ALA A 130 0.89 -15.40 6.35
CA ALA A 130 0.11 -16.61 6.07
C ALA A 130 -0.18 -16.74 4.56
N TRP A 131 -0.62 -15.67 3.90
CA TRP A 131 -0.88 -15.67 2.45
C TRP A 131 0.37 -15.95 1.63
N GLU A 132 1.50 -15.33 1.97
CA GLU A 132 2.77 -15.58 1.29
C GLU A 132 3.19 -17.04 1.43
N SER A 133 3.00 -17.63 2.62
CA SER A 133 3.28 -19.06 2.87
C SER A 133 2.39 -19.96 2.04
N THR A 134 1.07 -19.72 2.02
CA THR A 134 0.12 -20.46 1.19
C THR A 134 0.50 -20.39 -0.29
N GLU A 135 0.90 -19.22 -0.78
CA GLU A 135 1.30 -19.05 -2.17
C GLU A 135 2.57 -19.87 -2.51
N ARG A 136 3.56 -19.85 -1.62
CA ARG A 136 4.79 -20.66 -1.76
C ARG A 136 4.49 -22.16 -1.72
N GLU A 137 3.60 -22.61 -0.85
CA GLU A 137 3.18 -24.00 -0.78
C GLU A 137 2.49 -24.47 -2.06
N GLU A 138 1.63 -23.62 -2.64
CA GLU A 138 0.90 -23.95 -3.87
C GLU A 138 1.77 -23.93 -5.14
N ARG A 139 2.78 -23.05 -5.21
CA ARG A 139 3.49 -22.72 -6.47
C ARG A 139 5.01 -22.91 -6.41
N GLY A 140 5.58 -23.14 -5.23
CA GLY A 140 7.02 -23.17 -4.97
C GLY A 140 7.65 -21.78 -4.78
N SER A 141 6.92 -20.70 -5.05
CA SER A 141 7.37 -19.31 -4.92
C SER A 141 6.20 -18.34 -4.72
N ALA A 142 6.47 -17.17 -4.14
CA ALA A 142 5.47 -16.11 -3.93
C ALA A 142 5.49 -15.07 -5.08
N GLU A 143 5.12 -15.48 -6.29
CA GLU A 143 5.18 -14.66 -7.51
C GLU A 143 4.27 -13.41 -7.44
N ILE A 144 3.04 -13.57 -6.97
CA ILE A 144 2.03 -12.52 -6.79
C ILE A 144 2.50 -11.56 -5.70
N ALA A 145 2.93 -12.08 -4.55
CA ALA A 145 3.47 -11.25 -3.47
C ALA A 145 4.64 -10.38 -3.96
N LYS A 146 5.60 -10.98 -4.67
CA LYS A 146 6.74 -10.29 -5.28
C LYS A 146 6.31 -9.23 -6.28
N ALA A 147 5.34 -9.55 -7.14
CA ALA A 147 4.82 -8.62 -8.13
C ALA A 147 4.16 -7.39 -7.49
N VAL A 148 3.36 -7.58 -6.43
CA VAL A 148 2.72 -6.47 -5.70
C VAL A 148 3.77 -5.55 -5.07
N VAL A 149 4.77 -6.10 -4.38
CA VAL A 149 5.86 -5.30 -3.79
C VAL A 149 6.65 -4.56 -4.87
N ARG A 150 6.96 -5.24 -5.99
CA ARG A 150 7.64 -4.61 -7.14
C ARG A 150 6.85 -3.43 -7.69
N LEU A 151 5.53 -3.54 -7.82
CA LEU A 151 4.67 -2.44 -8.28
C LEU A 151 4.77 -1.22 -7.36
N LYS A 152 4.83 -1.41 -6.03
CA LYS A 152 4.99 -0.30 -5.07
C LYS A 152 6.36 0.37 -5.18
N ILE A 153 7.43 -0.42 -5.26
CA ILE A 153 8.79 0.10 -5.40
C ILE A 153 8.95 0.84 -6.72
N GLU A 154 8.44 0.28 -7.82
CA GLU A 154 8.48 0.95 -9.12
C GLU A 154 7.66 2.24 -9.12
N ASP A 155 6.54 2.30 -8.41
CA ASP A 155 5.78 3.53 -8.22
C ASP A 155 6.60 4.61 -7.49
N MET A 156 7.30 4.25 -6.40
CA MET A 156 8.21 5.16 -5.69
C MET A 156 9.33 5.68 -6.62
N LYS A 157 9.93 4.80 -7.42
CA LYS A 157 11.02 5.11 -8.34
C LYS A 157 10.60 5.87 -9.61
N LYS A 158 9.31 6.09 -9.85
CA LYS A 158 8.82 6.92 -10.98
C LYS A 158 8.97 8.41 -10.71
N VAL A 159 9.01 8.83 -9.45
CA VAL A 159 9.06 10.24 -9.07
C VAL A 159 10.37 10.88 -9.56
N MET A 160 10.25 11.82 -10.51
CA MET A 160 11.37 12.46 -11.24
C MET A 160 12.21 11.52 -12.11
N ARG A 161 11.67 10.37 -12.51
CA ARG A 161 12.32 9.47 -13.47
C ARG A 161 12.51 10.20 -14.81
N GLY A 162 13.76 10.43 -15.20
CA GLY A 162 14.11 11.14 -16.45
C GLY A 162 14.55 12.60 -16.27
N ASP A 163 14.83 13.04 -15.04
CA ASP A 163 15.45 14.35 -14.81
C ASP A 163 16.77 14.50 -15.61
N PRO A 164 16.94 15.55 -16.43
CA PRO A 164 18.11 15.72 -17.30
C PRO A 164 19.45 15.82 -16.55
N LYS A 165 19.42 16.15 -15.25
CA LYS A 165 20.62 16.24 -14.39
C LYS A 165 20.86 14.93 -13.61
N GLY A 166 20.01 13.92 -13.79
CA GLY A 166 20.11 12.64 -13.09
C GLY A 166 19.79 12.71 -11.60
N VAL A 167 19.11 13.77 -11.15
CA VAL A 167 18.72 13.94 -9.75
C VAL A 167 17.63 12.93 -9.40
N LYS A 168 17.84 12.17 -8.32
CA LYS A 168 16.83 11.26 -7.78
C LYS A 168 16.02 11.99 -6.72
N SER A 169 14.69 11.90 -6.82
CA SER A 169 13.82 12.37 -5.75
C SER A 169 14.05 11.54 -4.47
N MET A 170 13.78 12.16 -3.31
CA MET A 170 13.78 11.46 -2.03
C MET A 170 12.94 10.16 -2.06
N VAL A 171 11.75 10.19 -2.68
CA VAL A 171 10.86 9.03 -2.77
C VAL A 171 11.50 7.90 -3.60
N ALA A 172 12.20 8.24 -4.69
CA ALA A 172 12.94 7.24 -5.47
C ALA A 172 14.09 6.62 -4.67
N VAL A 173 14.81 7.43 -3.88
CA VAL A 173 15.88 6.94 -2.97
C VAL A 173 15.32 6.01 -1.91
N MET A 174 14.19 6.35 -1.28
CA MET A 174 13.49 5.47 -0.34
C MET A 174 13.13 4.13 -1.02
N GLY A 175 12.63 4.16 -2.26
CA GLY A 175 12.30 2.95 -3.02
C GLY A 175 13.51 2.06 -3.28
N GLU A 176 14.68 2.63 -3.59
CA GLU A 176 15.94 1.89 -3.75
C GLU A 176 16.44 1.29 -2.43
N ASN A 177 16.28 2.00 -1.32
CA ASN A 177 16.66 1.51 -0.01
C ASN A 177 15.76 0.35 0.45
N VAL A 178 14.45 0.46 0.23
CA VAL A 178 13.50 -0.62 0.51
C VAL A 178 13.86 -1.86 -0.31
N GLU A 179 14.11 -1.71 -1.61
CA GLU A 179 14.46 -2.84 -2.49
C GLU A 179 15.71 -3.59 -2.01
N LYS A 180 16.75 -2.88 -1.57
CA LYS A 180 17.98 -3.48 -1.03
C LYS A 180 17.78 -4.27 0.26
N LYS A 181 16.72 -3.98 1.01
CA LYS A 181 16.40 -4.60 2.31
C LYS A 181 15.41 -5.78 2.18
N LEU A 182 14.93 -6.09 0.97
CA LEU A 182 13.99 -7.19 0.75
C LEU A 182 14.65 -8.55 1.00
N ASP A 183 13.91 -9.43 1.69
CA ASP A 183 14.26 -10.84 1.86
C ASP A 183 13.36 -11.70 0.95
N GLU A 184 13.97 -12.41 0.00
CA GLU A 184 13.28 -13.31 -0.93
C GLU A 184 12.54 -14.47 -0.23
N ARG A 185 12.84 -14.76 1.04
CA ARG A 185 12.13 -15.77 1.85
C ARG A 185 10.95 -15.20 2.63
N ASN A 186 10.86 -13.89 2.76
CA ASN A 186 9.84 -13.19 3.55
C ASN A 186 9.57 -11.80 2.96
N ILE A 187 8.98 -11.78 1.77
CA ILE A 187 8.90 -10.59 0.92
C ILE A 187 7.98 -9.55 1.56
N MET A 188 6.83 -9.97 2.07
CA MET A 188 5.83 -9.06 2.62
C MET A 188 6.29 -8.38 3.90
N LEU A 189 6.84 -9.12 4.86
CA LEU A 189 7.24 -8.53 6.13
C LEU A 189 8.54 -7.74 6.00
N SER A 190 9.52 -8.22 5.21
CA SER A 190 10.74 -7.44 4.95
C SER A 190 10.44 -6.13 4.24
N PHE A 191 9.48 -6.11 3.31
CA PHE A 191 8.98 -4.88 2.70
C PHE A 191 8.36 -3.93 3.72
N LEU A 192 7.46 -4.42 4.60
CA LEU A 192 6.83 -3.58 5.61
C LEU A 192 7.85 -3.01 6.60
N ASP A 193 8.81 -3.82 7.04
CA ASP A 193 9.85 -3.40 7.98
C ASP A 193 10.76 -2.33 7.36
N ALA A 194 11.24 -2.58 6.14
CA ALA A 194 12.06 -1.62 5.41
C ALA A 194 11.31 -0.31 5.15
N LEU A 195 10.04 -0.38 4.76
CA LEU A 195 9.26 0.81 4.45
C LEU A 195 8.90 1.62 5.71
N LYS A 196 8.61 0.95 6.83
CA LYS A 196 8.42 1.62 8.13
C LYS A 196 9.67 2.39 8.53
N GLU A 197 10.84 1.77 8.40
CA GLU A 197 12.13 2.40 8.68
C GLU A 197 12.38 3.63 7.79
N GLU A 198 12.17 3.51 6.47
CA GLU A 198 12.37 4.62 5.54
C GLU A 198 11.38 5.76 5.78
N ILE A 199 10.12 5.49 6.15
CA ILE A 199 9.13 6.53 6.44
C ILE A 199 9.45 7.23 7.77
N GLN A 200 9.63 6.47 8.85
CA GLN A 200 9.72 7.03 10.20
C GLN A 200 11.13 7.56 10.52
N GLY A 201 12.16 7.05 9.84
CA GLY A 201 13.53 7.56 9.87
C GLY A 201 13.75 8.79 8.99
N ASN A 202 12.79 9.13 8.13
CA ASN A 202 12.89 10.28 7.25
C ASN A 202 12.88 11.60 8.03
N ILE A 203 13.81 12.51 7.71
CA ILE A 203 13.89 13.81 8.41
C ILE A 203 12.62 14.65 8.26
N TYR A 204 11.94 14.59 7.11
CA TYR A 204 10.70 15.32 6.88
C TYR A 204 9.55 14.76 7.73
N TYR A 205 9.47 13.44 7.90
CA TYR A 205 8.53 12.82 8.84
C TYR A 205 8.79 13.34 10.27
N VAL A 206 10.05 13.34 10.71
CA VAL A 206 10.44 13.81 12.05
C VAL A 206 10.11 15.29 12.26
N MET A 207 10.41 16.15 11.28
CA MET A 207 10.12 17.58 11.34
C MET A 207 8.63 17.87 11.37
N SER A 208 7.85 17.21 10.51
CA SER A 208 6.39 17.30 10.48
C SER A 208 5.78 16.81 11.79
N LYS A 209 6.22 15.65 12.31
CA LYS A 209 5.77 15.08 13.59
C LYS A 209 6.03 16.01 14.77
N LYS A 210 7.16 16.72 14.77
CA LYS A 210 7.54 17.68 15.82
C LYS A 210 6.92 19.07 15.62
N GLY A 211 6.09 19.27 14.60
CA GLY A 211 5.46 20.56 14.30
C GLY A 211 6.45 21.67 13.94
N MET A 212 7.63 21.33 13.42
CA MET A 212 8.69 22.30 13.13
C MET A 212 8.35 23.19 11.93
N CYS A 213 7.72 22.63 10.89
CA CYS A 213 7.25 23.34 9.72
C CYS A 213 6.21 22.52 8.94
N ARG A 214 5.55 23.14 7.96
CA ARG A 214 4.64 22.46 7.02
C ARG A 214 5.30 22.38 5.65
N PHE A 215 5.22 21.21 5.02
CA PHE A 215 5.77 20.99 3.68
C PHE A 215 4.66 20.98 2.65
N GLY A 216 4.82 21.78 1.60
CA GLY A 216 3.91 21.81 0.47
C GLY A 216 4.48 21.01 -0.71
N ASN A 217 3.63 20.24 -1.38
CA ASN A 217 3.96 19.64 -2.68
C ASN A 217 2.94 20.07 -3.74
N ASP A 218 3.42 20.50 -4.91
CA ASP A 218 2.58 20.79 -6.09
C ASP A 218 2.61 19.63 -7.10
N TYR A 219 3.61 18.76 -7.03
CA TYR A 219 3.77 17.69 -8.01
C TYR A 219 2.80 16.53 -7.75
N ALA A 220 1.90 16.25 -8.68
CA ALA A 220 0.89 15.20 -8.52
C ALA A 220 1.51 13.78 -8.41
N LEU A 221 2.63 13.54 -9.09
CA LEU A 221 3.33 12.24 -9.03
C LEU A 221 4.11 12.10 -7.72
N GLY A 222 3.89 11.00 -7.00
CA GLY A 222 4.54 10.76 -5.72
C GLY A 222 3.87 11.43 -4.51
N LEU A 223 2.82 12.25 -4.73
CA LEU A 223 2.10 12.92 -3.64
C LEU A 223 1.58 11.94 -2.59
N ARG A 224 1.12 10.74 -3.00
CA ARG A 224 0.69 9.69 -2.06
C ARG A 224 1.81 9.27 -1.10
N TRP A 225 3.04 9.14 -1.60
CA TRP A 225 4.21 8.82 -0.77
C TRP A 225 4.59 9.97 0.14
N LEU A 226 4.53 11.21 -0.36
CA LEU A 226 4.86 12.42 0.41
C LEU A 226 3.84 12.73 1.50
N ARG A 227 2.55 12.45 1.28
CA ARG A 227 1.48 12.63 2.27
C ARG A 227 1.78 11.86 3.57
N ARG A 228 2.37 10.67 3.45
CA ARG A 228 2.81 9.85 4.60
C ARG A 228 3.89 10.52 5.44
N LEU A 229 4.69 11.39 4.84
CA LEU A 229 5.76 12.17 5.50
C LEU A 229 5.27 13.52 6.05
N GLY A 230 4.00 13.86 5.84
CA GLY A 230 3.39 15.08 6.36
C GLY A 230 3.23 16.21 5.35
N TYR A 231 3.43 15.92 4.05
CA TYR A 231 3.25 16.92 3.01
C TYR A 231 1.78 17.19 2.74
N VAL A 232 1.45 18.45 2.50
CA VAL A 232 0.14 18.91 2.05
C VAL A 232 0.21 19.36 0.60
N GLN A 233 -0.87 19.17 -0.16
CA GLN A 233 -0.94 19.68 -1.52
C GLN A 233 -1.03 21.20 -1.51
N VAL A 234 -0.16 21.88 -2.25
CA VAL A 234 -0.19 23.34 -2.45
C VAL A 234 -0.16 23.64 -3.94
N SER A 235 -0.80 24.74 -4.35
CA SER A 235 -0.78 25.21 -5.75
C SER A 235 0.37 26.21 -5.95
N THR A 236 1.52 25.72 -6.38
CA THR A 236 2.69 26.46 -6.87
C THR A 236 3.50 25.64 -7.90
N ASN A 237 3.60 26.13 -9.15
CA ASN A 237 4.39 25.59 -10.28
C ASN A 237 5.20 24.26 -10.04
N PRO A 238 4.80 23.13 -10.63
CA PRO A 238 5.26 21.78 -10.29
C PRO A 238 6.78 21.54 -10.50
N VAL A 239 7.41 22.29 -11.40
CA VAL A 239 8.84 22.13 -11.73
C VAL A 239 9.74 22.64 -10.60
N LEU A 240 9.35 23.73 -9.92
CA LEU A 240 10.13 24.29 -8.81
C LEU A 240 9.98 23.47 -7.53
N ALA A 241 8.80 22.89 -7.30
CA ALA A 241 8.55 22.00 -6.16
C ALA A 241 9.36 20.71 -6.27
N ALA A 242 9.41 20.08 -7.45
CA ALA A 242 10.16 18.84 -7.66
C ALA A 242 11.68 19.01 -7.49
N ILE A 243 12.26 20.15 -7.88
CA ILE A 243 13.71 20.41 -7.75
C ILE A 243 14.12 20.76 -6.30
N ALA A 244 13.18 21.24 -5.49
CA ALA A 244 13.44 21.59 -4.09
C ALA A 244 13.48 20.36 -3.14
N TYR A 245 13.07 19.19 -3.62
CA TYR A 245 13.03 17.91 -2.89
C TYR A 245 13.90 16.84 -3.55
#